data_AF-A0A9E5JW77-F1
#
_entry.id   AF-A0A9E5JW77-F1
#
_cell.length_a   1.000
_cell.length_b   1.000
_cell.length_c   1.000
_cell.angle_alpha   90.00
_cell.angle_beta   90.00
_cell.angle_gamma   90.00
#
_symmetry.space_group_name_H-M   'P 1'
#
loop_
_entity.id
_entity.type
_entity.pdbx_description
1 polymer ?
#
loop_
_entity_poly.entity_id
_entity_poly.type
_entity_poly.pdbx_seq_one_letter_code
_entity_poly.pdbx_strand_id
1 'polypeptide(L)'
;MALGNVLDPTAIRADDITSPGPDAGPLTGKTIGFRLDEIWRAWDWIAEIWAAEFEKAGATVKFWRSHQGRTGAEGEKVAKALDEFLDSIDIAVVGLGNCGSCTGWTIRDALSAANKGLPTTAICTEVFKELGHQLAARGGRSGLRIHILPYPLNEKRRAEVEPVAFEHLQSVQHTMGVDTHPRKEALA
;
A
#
# COMPACT_ATOMS: atom_id res chain seq x y z
N MET A 1 -26.43 -22.32 31.80
CA MET A 1 -25.17 -21.54 31.77
C MET A 1 -24.58 -21.69 30.37
N ALA A 2 -24.32 -20.59 29.67
CA ALA A 2 -23.65 -20.65 28.37
C ALA A 2 -22.13 -20.72 28.62
N LEU A 3 -21.48 -21.76 28.07
CA LEU A 3 -20.03 -21.85 27.97
C LEU A 3 -19.61 -21.09 26.71
N GLY A 4 -18.71 -20.13 26.86
CA GLY A 4 -18.08 -19.40 25.76
C GLY A 4 -16.60 -19.71 25.71
N ASN A 5 -16.05 -19.87 24.50
CA ASN A 5 -14.61 -19.98 24.30
C ASN A 5 -14.01 -18.58 24.25
N VAL A 6 -13.03 -18.30 25.10
CA VAL A 6 -12.20 -17.09 25.02
C VAL A 6 -10.95 -17.46 24.23
N LEU A 7 -10.79 -16.84 23.06
CA LEU A 7 -9.58 -17.00 22.25
C LEU A 7 -8.46 -16.14 22.83
N ASP A 8 -7.23 -16.64 22.78
CA ASP A 8 -6.04 -15.87 23.17
C ASP A 8 -5.80 -14.73 22.17
N PRO A 9 -5.91 -13.45 22.58
CA PRO A 9 -5.72 -12.31 21.69
C PRO A 9 -4.24 -12.06 21.34
N THR A 10 -3.31 -12.85 21.90
CA THR A 10 -1.85 -12.75 21.71
C THR A 10 -1.28 -13.87 20.83
N ALA A 11 -2.11 -14.79 20.35
CA ALA A 11 -1.67 -15.90 19.50
C ALA A 11 -0.90 -15.39 18.27
N ILE A 12 0.27 -16.00 18.03
CA ILE A 12 1.13 -15.72 16.87
C ILE A 12 0.83 -16.75 15.78
N ARG A 13 0.80 -16.29 14.54
CA ARG A 13 0.60 -17.16 13.38
C ARG A 13 1.87 -17.96 13.08
N ALA A 14 1.74 -19.28 12.92
CA ALA A 14 2.85 -20.15 12.54
C ALA A 14 3.17 -20.09 11.02
N ASP A 15 2.24 -19.60 10.21
CA ASP A 15 2.31 -19.51 8.75
C ASP A 15 2.67 -18.10 8.24
N ASP A 16 3.38 -17.33 9.06
CA ASP A 16 3.76 -15.96 8.72
C ASP A 16 4.81 -15.89 7.59
N ILE A 17 4.60 -14.99 6.64
CA ILE A 17 5.51 -14.72 5.53
C ILE A 17 6.35 -13.50 5.88
N THR A 18 7.61 -13.73 6.24
CA THR A 18 8.58 -12.66 6.56
C THR A 18 9.24 -12.05 5.33
N SER A 19 9.09 -12.68 4.16
CA SER A 19 9.55 -12.12 2.88
C SER A 19 8.68 -10.93 2.46
N PRO A 20 9.28 -9.84 1.96
CA PRO A 20 8.53 -8.69 1.46
C PRO A 20 7.78 -8.96 0.15
N GLY A 21 7.99 -10.12 -0.47
CA GLY A 21 7.48 -10.43 -1.80
C GLY A 21 8.41 -9.93 -2.90
N PRO A 22 8.01 -10.02 -4.17
CA PRO A 22 8.85 -9.58 -5.29
C PRO A 22 9.08 -8.07 -5.23
N ASP A 23 10.25 -7.66 -5.69
CA ASP A 23 10.59 -6.25 -5.92
C ASP A 23 9.83 -5.72 -7.15
N ALA A 24 9.53 -4.42 -7.15
CA ALA A 24 8.92 -3.76 -8.31
C ALA A 24 9.81 -3.82 -9.55
N GLY A 25 11.14 -3.82 -9.37
CA GLY A 25 12.10 -3.81 -10.46
C GLY A 25 12.04 -2.51 -11.27
N PRO A 26 12.47 -2.52 -12.54
CA PRO A 26 12.35 -1.36 -13.43
C PRO A 26 10.89 -0.99 -13.67
N LEU A 27 10.56 0.30 -13.54
CA LEU A 27 9.19 0.79 -13.72
C LEU A 27 8.74 0.88 -15.18
N THR A 28 9.69 0.94 -16.13
CA THR A 28 9.39 1.10 -17.55
C THR A 28 8.53 -0.05 -18.08
N GLY A 29 7.39 0.30 -18.68
CA GLY A 29 6.42 -0.66 -19.23
C GLY A 29 5.54 -1.35 -18.19
N LYS A 30 5.65 -0.99 -16.90
CA LYS A 30 4.81 -1.53 -15.82
C LYS A 30 3.57 -0.67 -15.58
N THR A 31 2.48 -1.30 -15.18
CA THR A 31 1.29 -0.62 -14.68
C THR A 31 1.31 -0.55 -13.15
N ILE A 32 1.38 0.64 -12.59
CA ILE A 32 1.34 0.87 -11.14
C ILE A 32 -0.09 1.24 -10.74
N GLY A 33 -0.66 0.49 -9.82
CA GLY A 33 -1.96 0.76 -9.24
C GLY A 33 -1.86 1.47 -7.90
N PHE A 34 -2.49 2.64 -7.79
CA PHE A 34 -2.71 3.32 -6.53
C PHE A 34 -4.11 3.03 -6.01
N ARG A 35 -4.18 2.40 -4.83
CA ARG A 35 -5.41 2.29 -4.06
C ARG A 35 -5.54 3.53 -3.18
N LEU A 36 -6.64 4.23 -3.35
CA LEU A 36 -7.03 5.42 -2.58
C LEU A 36 -8.24 5.12 -1.69
N ASP A 37 -8.47 5.98 -0.70
CA ASP A 37 -9.71 6.07 0.09
C ASP A 37 -10.44 7.38 -0.22
N GLU A 38 -11.58 7.63 0.42
CA GLU A 38 -12.38 8.86 0.22
C GLU A 38 -12.07 9.97 1.22
N ILE A 39 -11.21 9.71 2.21
CA ILE A 39 -11.10 10.53 3.43
C ILE A 39 -9.88 11.45 3.35
N TRP A 40 -8.76 10.95 2.83
CA TRP A 40 -7.46 11.60 2.97
C TRP A 40 -7.04 12.37 1.72
N ARG A 41 -7.45 13.64 1.62
CA ARG A 41 -7.04 14.54 0.52
C ARG A 41 -5.53 14.64 0.33
N ALA A 42 -4.76 14.55 1.42
CA ALA A 42 -3.31 14.59 1.34
C ALA A 42 -2.74 13.37 0.63
N TRP A 43 -3.41 12.21 0.74
CA TRP A 43 -3.03 11.02 0.00
C TRP A 43 -3.30 11.17 -1.49
N ASP A 44 -4.41 11.80 -1.89
CA ASP A 44 -4.68 12.11 -3.30
C ASP A 44 -3.56 12.95 -3.90
N TRP A 45 -3.14 14.02 -3.22
CA TRP A 45 -2.08 14.90 -3.73
C TRP A 45 -0.72 14.20 -3.84
N ILE A 46 -0.34 13.41 -2.85
CA ILE A 46 0.92 12.66 -2.89
C ILE A 46 0.87 11.62 -4.00
N ALA A 47 -0.23 10.89 -4.13
CA ALA A 47 -0.39 9.86 -5.14
C ALA A 47 -0.41 10.46 -6.57
N GLU A 48 -1.03 11.62 -6.78
CA GLU A 48 -0.96 12.37 -8.04
C GLU A 48 0.48 12.74 -8.43
N ILE A 49 1.26 13.24 -7.47
CA ILE A 49 2.65 13.67 -7.71
C ILE A 49 3.53 12.45 -8.02
N TRP A 50 3.44 11.40 -7.19
CA TRP A 50 4.20 10.17 -7.43
C TRP A 50 3.82 9.50 -8.73
N ALA A 51 2.53 9.51 -9.10
CA ALA A 51 2.06 8.99 -10.37
C ALA A 51 2.74 9.70 -11.54
N ALA A 52 2.77 11.04 -11.54
CA ALA A 52 3.42 11.83 -12.59
C ALA A 52 4.92 11.51 -12.70
N GLU A 53 5.61 11.30 -11.57
CA GLU A 53 7.04 10.93 -11.57
C GLU A 53 7.27 9.49 -12.05
N PHE A 54 6.37 8.56 -11.73
CA PHE A 54 6.46 7.18 -12.22
C PHE A 54 6.13 7.08 -13.72
N GLU A 55 5.20 7.90 -14.22
CA GLU A 55 4.92 8.01 -15.67
C GLU A 55 6.13 8.57 -16.42
N LYS A 56 6.84 9.57 -15.86
CA LYS A 56 8.13 10.03 -16.41
C LYS A 56 9.19 8.93 -16.46
N ALA A 57 9.14 7.97 -15.53
CA ALA A 57 10.00 6.78 -15.52
C ALA A 57 9.53 5.66 -16.49
N GLY A 58 8.47 5.91 -17.26
CA GLY A 58 7.94 5.01 -18.29
C GLY A 58 6.91 3.99 -17.78
N ALA A 59 6.38 4.16 -16.57
CA ALA A 59 5.23 3.39 -16.10
C ALA A 59 3.91 3.94 -16.68
N THR A 60 2.86 3.12 -16.59
CA THR A 60 1.46 3.58 -16.68
C THR A 60 0.86 3.56 -15.29
N VAL A 61 0.07 4.57 -14.91
CA VAL A 61 -0.56 4.62 -13.59
C VAL A 61 -2.07 4.45 -13.68
N LYS A 62 -2.63 3.69 -12.74
CA LYS A 62 -4.09 3.55 -12.53
C LYS A 62 -4.45 3.87 -11.10
N PHE A 63 -5.58 4.55 -10.91
CA PHE A 63 -6.14 4.80 -9.59
C PHE A 63 -7.41 3.97 -9.40
N TRP A 64 -7.53 3.36 -8.21
CA TRP A 64 -8.79 2.78 -7.75
C TRP A 64 -9.13 3.35 -6.39
N ARG A 65 -10.35 3.90 -6.26
CA ARG A 65 -10.84 4.50 -5.02
C ARG A 65 -11.82 3.56 -4.34
N SER A 66 -11.46 3.13 -3.14
CA SER A 66 -12.36 2.37 -2.29
C SER A 66 -13.45 3.26 -1.72
N HIS A 67 -14.69 2.78 -1.80
CA HIS A 67 -15.83 3.36 -1.05
C HIS A 67 -15.93 2.77 0.38
N GLN A 68 -16.64 3.46 1.29
CA GLN A 68 -16.83 3.03 2.69
C GLN A 68 -17.69 1.77 2.88
N GLY A 69 -18.43 1.32 1.86
CA GLY A 69 -19.30 0.14 1.91
C GLY A 69 -18.53 -1.18 1.95
N ARG A 70 -18.09 -1.63 3.14
CA ARG A 70 -17.17 -2.76 3.31
C ARG A 70 -17.78 -4.03 3.92
N THR A 71 -19.10 -4.08 4.06
CA THR A 71 -19.83 -5.22 4.66
C THR A 71 -21.05 -5.59 3.82
N GLY A 72 -21.51 -6.84 3.93
CA GLY A 72 -22.66 -7.35 3.18
C GLY A 72 -22.45 -7.27 1.67
N ALA A 73 -23.55 -7.13 0.92
CA ALA A 73 -23.53 -7.10 -0.55
C ALA A 73 -22.65 -5.98 -1.13
N GLU A 74 -22.60 -4.81 -0.49
CA GLU A 74 -21.70 -3.72 -0.92
C GLU A 74 -20.23 -4.09 -0.69
N GLY A 75 -19.93 -4.72 0.45
CA GLY A 75 -18.59 -5.24 0.72
C GLY A 75 -18.12 -6.27 -0.31
N GLU A 76 -19.00 -7.16 -0.74
CA GLU A 76 -18.70 -8.15 -1.79
C GLU A 76 -18.42 -7.47 -3.15
N LYS A 77 -19.21 -6.44 -3.52
CA LYS A 77 -18.95 -5.64 -4.72
C LYS A 77 -17.61 -4.93 -4.67
N VAL A 78 -17.28 -4.30 -3.53
CA VAL A 78 -15.99 -3.62 -3.34
C VAL A 78 -14.83 -4.62 -3.39
N ALA A 79 -14.99 -5.81 -2.78
CA ALA A 79 -13.98 -6.86 -2.85
C ALA A 79 -13.74 -7.33 -4.29
N LYS A 80 -14.81 -7.55 -5.07
CA LYS A 80 -14.71 -7.90 -6.49
C LYS A 80 -14.05 -6.79 -7.32
N ALA A 81 -14.42 -5.52 -7.09
CA ALA A 81 -13.83 -4.39 -7.80
C ALA A 81 -12.34 -4.21 -7.46
N LEU A 82 -11.94 -4.46 -6.20
CA LEU A 82 -10.53 -4.51 -5.83
C LEU A 82 -9.82 -5.65 -6.57
N ASP A 83 -10.43 -6.83 -6.61
CA ASP A 83 -9.86 -8.01 -7.27
C ASP A 83 -9.57 -7.75 -8.76
N GLU A 84 -10.54 -7.18 -9.48
CA GLU A 84 -10.44 -6.76 -10.88
C GLU A 84 -9.39 -5.67 -11.09
N PHE A 85 -9.30 -4.71 -10.17
CA PHE A 85 -8.26 -3.69 -10.22
C PHE A 85 -6.87 -4.28 -10.08
N LEU A 86 -6.68 -5.19 -9.12
CA LEU A 86 -5.40 -5.86 -8.87
C LEU A 86 -4.97 -6.75 -10.06
N ASP A 87 -5.91 -7.36 -10.78
CA ASP A 87 -5.60 -8.12 -12.00
C ASP A 87 -5.17 -7.23 -13.17
N SER A 88 -5.40 -5.92 -13.07
CA SER A 88 -5.13 -4.96 -14.14
C SER A 88 -3.81 -4.19 -13.98
N ILE A 89 -3.03 -4.52 -12.95
CA ILE A 89 -1.79 -3.81 -12.56
C ILE A 89 -0.64 -4.79 -12.32
N ASP A 90 0.59 -4.29 -12.42
CA ASP A 90 1.81 -5.05 -12.13
C ASP A 90 2.35 -4.78 -10.73
N ILE A 91 2.08 -3.60 -10.15
CA ILE A 91 2.62 -3.12 -8.88
C ILE A 91 1.50 -2.41 -8.09
N ALA A 92 1.38 -2.70 -6.80
CA ALA A 92 0.35 -2.09 -5.94
C ALA A 92 0.95 -1.12 -4.90
N VAL A 93 0.45 0.12 -4.89
CA VAL A 93 0.68 1.11 -3.85
C VAL A 93 -0.63 1.39 -3.14
N VAL A 94 -0.71 1.08 -1.84
CA VAL A 94 -1.98 1.05 -1.10
C VAL A 94 -1.94 2.03 0.06
N GLY A 95 -2.77 3.06 0.04
CA GLY A 95 -2.82 4.08 1.10
C GLY A 95 -4.23 4.64 1.33
N LEU A 96 -4.42 5.47 2.36
CA LEU A 96 -3.43 5.86 3.39
C LEU A 96 -3.84 5.35 4.79
N GLY A 97 -2.91 4.66 5.46
CA GLY A 97 -3.03 4.34 6.88
C GLY A 97 -2.77 5.57 7.76
N ASN A 98 -3.82 6.37 8.01
CA ASN A 98 -3.73 7.61 8.80
C ASN A 98 -4.75 7.68 9.97
N CYS A 99 -5.47 6.58 10.21
CA CYS A 99 -6.36 6.42 11.35
C CYS A 99 -6.49 4.93 11.71
N GLY A 100 -7.03 4.57 12.86
CA GLY A 100 -7.15 3.16 13.27
C GLY A 100 -7.89 2.28 12.24
N SER A 101 -9.08 2.71 11.81
CA SER A 101 -9.87 1.97 10.81
C SER A 101 -9.25 2.02 9.40
N CYS A 102 -8.73 3.19 9.00
CA CYS A 102 -8.09 3.41 7.72
C CYS A 102 -6.87 2.51 7.55
N THR A 103 -6.04 2.42 8.59
CA THR A 103 -4.86 1.54 8.63
C THR A 103 -5.29 0.07 8.50
N GLY A 104 -6.37 -0.33 9.18
CA GLY A 104 -7.01 -1.63 9.00
C GLY A 104 -7.31 -1.95 7.53
N TRP A 105 -8.01 -1.04 6.83
CA TRP A 105 -8.38 -1.23 5.43
C TRP A 105 -7.19 -1.16 4.47
N THR A 106 -6.25 -0.24 4.70
CA THR A 106 -5.01 -0.14 3.91
C THR A 106 -4.20 -1.43 3.97
N ILE A 107 -3.96 -1.96 5.18
CA ILE A 107 -3.20 -3.19 5.35
C ILE A 107 -3.96 -4.39 4.78
N ARG A 108 -5.28 -4.47 5.00
CA ARG A 108 -6.10 -5.54 4.42
C ARG A 108 -6.01 -5.56 2.89
N ASP A 109 -6.19 -4.42 2.23
CA ASP A 109 -6.16 -4.34 0.77
C ASP A 109 -4.73 -4.60 0.22
N ALA A 110 -3.70 -4.17 0.95
CA ALA A 110 -2.30 -4.48 0.62
C ALA A 110 -2.00 -5.99 0.76
N LEU A 111 -2.53 -6.65 1.79
CA LEU A 111 -2.41 -8.10 1.92
C LEU A 111 -3.09 -8.83 0.77
N SER A 112 -4.25 -8.36 0.29
CA SER A 112 -4.88 -8.92 -0.90
C SER A 112 -3.98 -8.84 -2.15
N ALA A 113 -3.35 -7.69 -2.38
CA ALA A 113 -2.41 -7.51 -3.49
C ALA A 113 -1.17 -8.41 -3.35
N ALA A 114 -0.57 -8.47 -2.15
CA ALA A 114 0.59 -9.32 -1.87
C ALA A 114 0.25 -10.82 -1.99
N ASN A 115 -0.97 -11.23 -1.62
CA ASN A 115 -1.47 -12.60 -1.79
C ASN A 115 -1.66 -12.99 -3.26
N LYS A 116 -1.92 -12.02 -4.15
CA LYS A 116 -1.86 -12.22 -5.61
C LYS A 116 -0.43 -12.27 -6.17
N GLY A 117 0.59 -12.06 -5.33
CA GLY A 117 1.99 -12.08 -5.74
C GLY A 117 2.49 -10.77 -6.35
N LEU A 118 1.73 -9.68 -6.24
CA LEU A 118 2.16 -8.36 -6.73
C LEU A 118 3.25 -7.78 -5.80
N PRO A 119 4.29 -7.10 -6.34
CA PRO A 119 5.09 -6.14 -5.60
C PRO A 119 4.15 -5.11 -4.96
N THR A 120 4.08 -5.13 -3.63
CA THR A 120 3.09 -4.35 -2.88
C THR A 120 3.75 -3.50 -1.82
N THR A 121 3.39 -2.22 -1.77
CA THR A 121 3.80 -1.28 -0.72
C THR A 121 2.57 -0.63 -0.10
N ALA A 122 2.36 -0.82 1.19
CA ALA A 122 1.38 -0.08 1.97
C ALA A 122 1.96 1.27 2.40
N ILE A 123 1.14 2.31 2.46
CA ILE A 123 1.54 3.64 2.92
C ILE A 123 0.82 3.93 4.24
N CYS A 124 1.58 4.26 5.28
CA CYS A 124 1.09 4.65 6.59
C CYS A 124 1.74 5.96 7.04
N THR A 125 1.12 6.67 7.97
CA THR A 125 1.77 7.81 8.66
C THR A 125 2.46 7.36 9.94
N GLU A 126 3.46 8.13 10.40
CA GLU A 126 4.34 7.79 11.54
C GLU A 126 3.59 7.27 12.78
N VAL A 127 2.50 7.93 13.17
CA VAL A 127 1.70 7.54 14.36
C VAL A 127 1.05 6.16 14.22
N PHE A 128 0.84 5.67 13.00
CA PHE A 128 0.20 4.39 12.71
C PHE A 128 1.16 3.31 12.21
N LYS A 129 2.48 3.57 12.25
CA LYS A 129 3.52 2.62 11.84
C LYS A 129 3.40 1.29 12.57
N GLU A 130 3.40 1.29 13.90
CA GLU A 130 3.35 0.08 14.72
C GLU A 130 2.05 -0.70 14.47
N LEU A 131 0.92 0.00 14.36
CA LEU A 131 -0.36 -0.62 14.05
C LEU A 131 -0.33 -1.28 12.66
N GLY A 132 0.23 -0.61 11.65
CA GLY A 132 0.39 -1.15 10.31
C GLY A 132 1.16 -2.47 10.29
N HIS A 133 2.31 -2.51 10.96
CA HIS A 133 3.13 -3.72 11.06
C HIS A 133 2.42 -4.84 11.85
N GLN A 134 1.75 -4.50 12.96
CA GLN A 134 1.00 -5.49 13.74
C GLN A 134 -0.15 -6.11 12.93
N LEU A 135 -0.87 -5.30 12.15
CA LEU A 135 -1.94 -5.79 11.29
C LEU A 135 -1.40 -6.66 10.16
N ALA A 136 -0.24 -6.32 9.58
CA ALA A 136 0.40 -7.13 8.54
C ALA A 136 0.83 -8.51 9.09
N ALA A 137 1.46 -8.54 10.27
CA ALA A 137 1.83 -9.77 10.96
C ALA A 137 0.60 -10.62 11.35
N ARG A 138 -0.47 -10.00 11.87
CA ARG A 138 -1.74 -10.69 12.15
C ARG A 138 -2.40 -11.22 10.88
N GLY A 139 -2.20 -10.54 9.75
CA GLY A 139 -2.61 -10.98 8.42
C GLY A 139 -1.74 -12.08 7.81
N GLY A 140 -0.69 -12.54 8.51
CA GLY A 140 0.20 -13.61 8.07
C GLY A 140 1.31 -13.17 7.11
N ARG A 141 1.60 -11.86 7.00
CA ARG A 141 2.72 -11.35 6.21
C ARG A 141 3.44 -10.21 6.93
N SER A 142 4.19 -10.53 7.97
CA SER A 142 5.02 -9.54 8.69
C SER A 142 6.07 -8.86 7.80
N GLY A 143 6.45 -9.51 6.69
CA GLY A 143 7.36 -8.94 5.68
C GLY A 143 6.76 -7.85 4.80
N LEU A 144 5.44 -7.62 4.82
CA LEU A 144 4.76 -6.65 3.96
C LEU A 144 5.48 -5.29 4.00
N ARG A 145 5.83 -4.76 2.82
CA ARG A 145 6.50 -3.46 2.73
C ARG A 145 5.55 -2.34 3.16
N ILE A 146 5.98 -1.54 4.14
CA ILE A 146 5.23 -0.38 4.61
C ILE A 146 6.13 0.84 4.51
N HIS A 147 5.76 1.80 3.66
CA HIS A 147 6.41 3.10 3.59
C HIS A 147 5.74 4.07 4.58
N ILE A 148 6.56 4.83 5.30
CA ILE A 148 6.12 5.72 6.37
C ILE A 148 6.27 7.17 5.92
N LEU A 149 5.14 7.87 5.91
CA LEU A 149 5.04 9.32 5.69
C LEU A 149 4.91 10.05 7.04
N PRO A 150 5.26 11.35 7.12
CA PRO A 150 5.12 12.12 8.35
C PRO A 150 3.66 12.28 8.78
N TYR A 151 3.45 12.64 10.05
CA TYR A 151 2.13 12.97 10.61
C TYR A 151 2.11 14.38 11.24
N PRO A 152 1.01 15.13 11.18
CA PRO A 152 -0.20 14.92 10.38
C PRO A 152 -0.05 15.51 8.96
N LEU A 153 -0.58 14.82 7.96
CA LEU A 153 -0.64 15.34 6.59
C LEU A 153 -1.98 16.00 6.26
N ASN A 154 -3.09 15.46 6.78
CA ASN A 154 -4.40 15.89 6.33
C ASN A 154 -4.81 17.29 6.84
N GLU A 155 -4.19 17.77 7.92
CA GLU A 155 -4.38 19.12 8.46
C GLU A 155 -3.65 20.19 7.64
N LYS A 156 -2.67 19.78 6.83
CA LYS A 156 -1.86 20.68 6.00
C LYS A 156 -2.59 21.07 4.71
N ARG A 157 -2.21 22.21 4.14
CA ARG A 157 -2.63 22.62 2.80
C ARG A 157 -1.77 21.92 1.74
N ARG A 158 -2.26 21.86 0.50
CA ARG A 158 -1.55 21.22 -0.62
C ARG A 158 -0.10 21.70 -0.76
N ALA A 159 0.13 23.02 -0.72
CA ALA A 159 1.47 23.60 -0.81
C ALA A 159 2.45 23.15 0.29
N GLU A 160 1.95 22.64 1.42
CA GLU A 160 2.75 22.10 2.52
C GLU A 160 2.90 20.56 2.43
N VAL A 161 2.07 19.89 1.63
CA VAL A 161 2.12 18.43 1.39
C VAL A 161 2.98 18.11 0.16
N GLU A 162 2.97 18.96 -0.86
CA GLU A 162 3.75 18.75 -2.09
C GLU A 162 5.25 18.54 -1.83
N PRO A 163 5.94 19.34 -0.99
CA PRO A 163 7.35 19.10 -0.68
C PRO A 163 7.58 17.72 -0.05
N VAL A 164 6.67 17.28 0.83
CA VAL A 164 6.75 15.95 1.46
C VAL A 164 6.67 14.84 0.41
N ALA A 165 5.82 14.98 -0.60
CA ALA A 165 5.73 14.02 -1.69
C ALA A 165 7.08 13.86 -2.41
N PHE A 166 7.74 14.97 -2.75
CA PHE A 166 9.03 14.93 -3.43
C PHE A 166 10.16 14.41 -2.52
N GLU A 167 10.20 14.82 -1.26
CA GLU A 167 11.17 14.35 -0.26
C GLU A 167 11.09 12.82 -0.07
N HIS A 168 9.89 12.26 -0.14
CA HIS A 168 9.67 10.82 0.02
C HIS A 168 9.68 10.01 -1.28
N LEU A 169 9.85 10.64 -2.45
CA LEU A 169 9.78 9.94 -3.74
C LEU A 169 10.85 8.86 -3.88
N GLN A 170 12.11 9.19 -3.57
CA GLN A 170 13.20 8.22 -3.68
C GLN A 170 13.09 7.11 -2.63
N SER A 171 12.65 7.45 -1.41
CA SER A 171 12.52 6.49 -0.33
C SER A 171 11.32 5.55 -0.54
N VAL A 172 10.22 6.00 -1.14
CA VAL A 172 9.12 5.10 -1.53
C VAL A 172 9.54 4.18 -2.69
N GLN A 173 10.30 4.69 -3.68
CA GLN A 173 10.86 3.84 -4.75
C GLN A 173 11.78 2.76 -4.19
N HIS A 174 12.66 3.11 -3.25
CA HIS A 174 13.49 2.14 -2.55
C HIS A 174 12.64 1.12 -1.78
N THR A 175 11.61 1.60 -1.07
CA THR A 175 10.67 0.71 -0.36
C THR A 175 9.99 -0.24 -1.34
N MET A 176 9.60 0.20 -2.53
CA MET A 176 8.98 -0.65 -3.54
C MET A 176 9.93 -1.71 -4.14
N GLY A 177 11.23 -1.59 -3.91
CA GLY A 177 12.23 -2.41 -4.61
C GLY A 177 12.40 -1.98 -6.06
N VAL A 178 12.29 -0.69 -6.37
CA VAL A 178 12.60 -0.17 -7.71
C VAL A 178 14.11 -0.27 -7.93
N ASP A 179 14.50 -0.94 -9.01
CA ASP A 179 15.90 -1.06 -9.39
C ASP A 179 16.40 0.28 -9.92
N THR A 180 17.23 0.98 -9.14
CA THR A 180 17.81 2.27 -9.51
C THR A 180 19.15 2.13 -10.22
N HIS A 181 19.64 0.91 -10.47
CA HIS A 181 20.87 0.72 -11.22
C HIS A 181 20.58 0.70 -12.74
N PRO A 182 21.27 1.52 -13.54
CA PRO A 182 21.30 1.26 -14.97
C PRO A 182 21.91 -0.14 -15.16
N ARG A 183 21.24 -1.01 -15.94
CA ARG A 183 21.86 -2.25 -16.41
C ARG A 183 23.19 -1.85 -17.00
N LYS A 184 24.31 -2.28 -16.41
CA LYS A 184 25.56 -2.37 -17.15
C LYS A 184 25.22 -3.24 -18.36
N GLU A 185 25.15 -2.62 -19.53
CA GLU A 185 25.16 -3.35 -20.79
C GLU A 185 26.30 -4.36 -20.67
N ALA A 186 25.96 -5.63 -20.83
CA ALA A 186 26.94 -6.69 -20.93
C ALA A 186 27.76 -6.40 -22.19
N LEU A 187 28.85 -5.67 -22.02
CA LEU A 187 29.97 -5.63 -22.94
C LEU A 187 30.65 -7.00 -22.88
N ALA A 188 30.24 -7.90 -23.77
CA ALA A 188 31.07 -8.84 -24.54
C ALA A 188 30.19 -9.94 -25.14
#